data_AF-A0A0V1C5R8-F1
#
_entry.id   AF-A0A0V1C5R8-F1
#
_cell.length_a   1.000
_cell.length_b   1.000
_cell.length_c   1.000
_cell.angle_alpha   90.00
_cell.angle_beta   90.00
_cell.angle_gamma   90.00
#
_symmetry.space_group_name_H-M   'P 1'
#
loop_
_entity.id
_entity.type
_entity.pdbx_description
1 polymer ?
#
loop_
_entity_poly.entity_id
_entity_poly.type
_entity_poly.pdbx_seq_one_letter_code
_entity_poly.pdbx_strand_id
1 'polypeptide(L)' 'MFQYIADKSTTYAAQNSNHRVHFTRHDIVLFVGTLLKMGIILMSRYQMHWSVNLRVGSITNRLTRNRFMETMRYL' A
#
# COMPACT_ATOMS: atom_id res chain seq x y z
N MET A 1 -17.26 -2.84 0.96
CA MET A 1 -16.20 -3.04 -0.05
C MET A 1 -14.79 -3.08 0.55
N PHE A 2 -14.24 -1.99 1.09
CA PHE A 2 -12.85 -2.00 1.60
C PHE A 2 -12.55 -3.00 2.73
N GLN A 3 -13.51 -3.23 3.64
CA GLN A 3 -13.38 -4.25 4.68
C GLN A 3 -13.25 -5.65 4.07
N TYR A 4 -14.12 -5.99 3.11
CA TYR A 4 -14.08 -7.27 2.41
C TYR A 4 -12.74 -7.51 1.71
N ILE A 5 -12.17 -6.48 1.07
CA ILE A 5 -10.85 -6.57 0.44
C ILE A 5 -9.78 -6.85 1.49
N ALA A 6 -9.78 -6.12 2.62
CA ALA A 6 -8.84 -6.35 3.72
C ALA A 6 -8.91 -7.79 4.26
N ASP A 7 -10.11 -8.32 4.46
CA ASP A 7 -10.31 -9.67 4.99
C ASP A 7 -9.80 -10.74 4.01
N LYS A 8 -10.07 -10.56 2.71
CA LYS A 8 -9.58 -11.45 1.65
C LYS A 8 -8.07 -11.39 1.48
N SER A 9 -7.48 -10.20 1.44
CA SER A 9 -6.03 -10.02 1.35
C SER A 9 -5.30 -10.60 2.57
N THR A 10 -5.87 -10.47 3.76
CA THR A 10 -5.33 -11.08 4.99
C THR A 10 -5.37 -12.61 4.91
N THR A 11 -6.49 -13.16 4.45
CA THR A 11 -6.63 -14.61 4.24
C THR A 11 -5.62 -15.12 3.21
N TYR A 12 -5.44 -14.39 2.11
CA TYR A 12 -4.48 -14.74 1.05
C TYR A 12 -3.02 -14.66 1.55
N ALA A 13 -2.68 -13.65 2.34
CA ALA A 13 -1.36 -13.54 2.95
C ALA A 13 -1.06 -14.70 3.91
N ALA A 14 -2.05 -15.10 4.72
CA ALA A 14 -1.93 -16.25 5.60
C ALA A 14 -1.76 -17.58 4.83
N GLN A 15 -2.45 -17.74 3.69
CA GLN A 15 -2.30 -18.92 2.82
C GLN A 15 -0.91 -18.99 2.16
N ASN A 16 -0.29 -17.84 1.88
CA ASN A 16 1.04 -17.76 1.28
C ASN A 16 2.16 -17.71 2.35
N SER A 17 1.95 -18.41 3.47
CA SER A 17 2.88 -18.55 4.61
C SER A 17 3.31 -17.24 5.28
N ASN A 18 2.55 -16.14 5.12
CA ASN A 18 2.86 -14.86 5.73
C ASN A 18 1.79 -14.42 6.75
N HIS A 19 1.70 -15.17 7.86
CA HIS A 19 0.73 -14.95 8.94
C HIS A 19 0.92 -13.65 9.73
N ARG A 20 2.04 -12.95 9.54
CA ARG A 20 2.31 -11.67 10.21
C ARG A 20 1.60 -10.50 9.55
N VAL A 21 1.13 -10.68 8.32
CA VAL A 21 0.48 -9.63 7.55
C VAL A 21 -1.02 -9.69 7.80
N HIS A 22 -1.51 -8.67 8.48
CA HIS A 22 -2.92 -8.43 8.67
C HIS A 22 -3.28 -7.08 8.06
N PHE A 23 -4.25 -7.05 7.14
CA PHE A 23 -4.73 -5.83 6.55
C PHE A 23 -5.97 -5.35 7.28
N THR A 24 -6.03 -4.05 7.53
CA THR A 24 -7.22 -3.37 8.03
C THR A 24 -7.92 -2.63 6.91
N ARG A 25 -9.20 -2.29 7.08
CA ARG A 25 -9.89 -1.36 6.18
C ARG A 25 -9.11 -0.06 5.99
N HIS A 26 -8.46 0.44 7.05
CA HIS A 26 -7.68 1.67 6.99
C HIS A 26 -6.46 1.55 6.07
N ASP A 27 -5.75 0.41 6.12
CA ASP A 27 -4.62 0.13 5.22
C ASP A 27 -5.05 0.20 3.75
N ILE A 28 -6.18 -0.44 3.41
CA ILE A 28 -6.71 -0.45 2.04
C ILE A 28 -7.10 0.96 1.58
N VAL A 29 -7.74 1.74 2.46
CA VAL A 29 -8.12 3.14 2.14
C VAL A 29 -6.88 4.02 1.92
N LEU A 30 -5.86 3.90 2.77
CA LEU A 30 -4.59 4.62 2.61
C LEU A 30 -3.87 4.21 1.33
N PHE A 31 -3.89 2.93 1.01
CA PHE A 31 -3.29 2.39 -0.21
C PHE A 31 -3.97 2.92 -1.47
N VAL A 32 -5.31 2.85 -1.55
CA VAL A 32 -6.07 3.39 -2.69
C VAL A 32 -5.88 4.90 -2.81
N GLY A 33 -5.94 5.64 -1.70
CA GLY A 33 -5.66 7.08 -1.69
C GLY A 33 -4.24 7.40 -2.17
N THR A 34 -3.27 6.54 -1.86
CA THR A 34 -1.90 6.66 -2.35
C THR A 34 -1.82 6.44 -3.86
N LEU A 35 -2.46 5.39 -4.39
CA LEU A 35 -2.50 5.13 -5.84
C LEU A 35 -3.14 6.28 -6.62
N LEU A 36 -4.25 6.82 -6.13
CA LEU A 36 -4.90 8.00 -6.74
C LEU A 36 -3.94 9.18 -6.81
N LYS A 37 -3.16 9.41 -5.75
CA LYS A 37 -2.19 10.51 -5.72
C LYS A 37 -1.01 10.29 -6.66
N MET A 38 -0.56 9.05 -6.80
CA MET A 38 0.47 8.65 -7.76
C MET A 38 0.00 8.77 -9.21
N GLY A 39 -1.30 8.59 -9.47
CA GLY A 39 -1.90 8.86 -10.78
C GLY A 39 -1.82 10.33 -11.20
N ILE A 40 -1.71 11.25 -10.24
CA ILE A 40 -1.52 12.69 -10.48
C ILE A 40 -0.03 13.03 -10.55
N ILE A 41 0.77 12.51 -9.61
CA ILE A 41 2.22 12.74 -9.55
C ILE A 41 2.91 11.62 -10.31
N LEU A 42 2.98 11.75 -11.63
CA LEU A 42 3.55 10.73 -12.49
C LEU A 42 5.04 10.55 -12.22
N MET A 43 5.41 9.35 -11.76
CA MET A 43 6.78 8.88 -11.65
C MET A 43 6.93 7.58 -12.43
N SER A 44 8.12 7.34 -12.97
CA SER A 44 8.39 6.12 -13.75
C SER A 44 8.36 4.85 -12.89
N ARG A 45 8.53 4.95 -11.55
CA ARG A 45 8.40 3.81 -10.62
C ARG A 45 7.76 4.25 -9.31
N TYR A 46 6.83 3.46 -8.78
CA TYR A 46 6.16 3.74 -7.49
C TYR A 46 7.13 3.98 -6.32
N GLN A 47 8.25 3.25 -6.29
CA GLN A 47 9.26 3.38 -5.22
C GLN A 47 9.88 4.77 -5.13
N MET A 48 9.89 5.54 -6.24
CA MET A 48 10.51 6.87 -6.29
C MET A 48 9.86 7.86 -5.33
N HIS A 49 8.58 7.69 -5.02
CA HIS A 49 7.88 8.56 -4.07
C HIS A 49 8.48 8.53 -2.65
N TRP A 50 9.25 7.48 -2.31
CA TRP A 50 9.99 7.34 -1.04
C TRP A 50 11.50 7.53 -1.19
N SER A 51 11.98 7.90 -2.38
CA SER A 51 13.39 8.25 -2.57
C SER A 51 13.71 9.59 -1.90
N VAL A 52 14.94 9.76 -1.40
CA VAL A 52 15.38 10.98 -0.72
C VAL A 52 15.16 12.22 -1.59
N ASN A 53 15.49 12.14 -2.88
CA ASN A 53 15.43 13.27 -3.80
C ASN A 53 14.03 13.54 -4.39
N LEU A 54 13.14 12.56 -4.33
CA LEU A 54 11.80 12.60 -4.97
C LEU A 54 10.69 12.37 -3.94
N ARG A 55 10.99 12.62 -2.66
CA ARG A 55 10.10 12.32 -1.55
C ARG A 55 8.82 13.14 -1.66
N VAL A 56 7.70 12.46 -1.84
CA VAL A 56 6.38 13.11 -1.80
C VAL A 56 5.83 13.04 -0.37
N GLY A 57 5.96 14.11 0.40
CA GLY A 57 5.57 14.15 1.82
C GLY A 57 4.14 13.65 2.06
N SER A 58 3.21 14.04 1.20
CA SER A 58 1.81 13.62 1.32
C SER A 58 1.52 12.13 1.08
N ILE A 59 2.45 11.39 0.47
CA ILE A 59 2.43 9.93 0.35
C ILE A 59 3.23 9.31 1.49
N THR A 60 4.49 9.72 1.62
CA THR A 60 5.45 9.10 2.55
C THR A 60 5.12 9.29 4.02
N ASN A 61 4.41 10.35 4.39
CA ASN A 61 3.97 10.59 5.77
C ASN A 61 2.77 9.74 6.16
N ARG A 62 2.05 9.14 5.19
CA ARG A 62 0.82 8.39 5.43
C ARG A 62 0.99 6.88 5.25
N LEU A 63 1.88 6.47 4.35
CA LEU A 63 2.12 5.06 4.06
C LEU A 63 3.62 4.84 3.82
N THR A 64 4.20 3.85 4.49
CA THR A 64 5.62 3.51 4.31
C THR A 64 5.82 2.72 3.02
N ARG A 65 7.03 2.79 2.44
CA ARG A 65 7.37 2.04 1.23
C ARG A 65 7.14 0.53 1.42
N ASN A 66 7.59 0.00 2.56
CA ASN A 66 7.49 -1.43 2.85
C ASN A 66 6.02 -1.86 2.94
N ARG A 67 5.20 -1.08 3.66
CA ARG A 67 3.78 -1.39 3.77
C ARG A 67 3.06 -1.28 2.43
N PHE A 68 3.38 -0.28 1.61
CA PHE A 68 2.83 -0.15 0.25
C PHE A 68 3.17 -1.38 -0.61
N MET A 69 4.42 -1.83 -0.61
CA MET A 69 4.84 -3.00 -1.39
C MET A 69 4.26 -4.32 -0.88
N GLU A 70 4.15 -4.46 0.43
CA GLU A 70 3.48 -5.60 1.05
C GLU A 70 1.99 -5.63 0.67
N THR A 71 1.33 -4.47 0.68
CA THR A 71 -0.07 -4.31 0.27
C THR A 71 -0.25 -4.65 -1.22
N MET A 72 0.61 -4.16 -2.12
CA MET A 72 0.63 -4.52 -3.54
C MET A 72 0.79 -6.02 -3.81
N ARG A 73 1.42 -6.77 -2.90
CA ARG A 73 1.71 -8.20 -3.09
C ARG A 73 0.51 -9.10 -2.78
N TYR A 74 -0.40 -8.63 -1.92
CA TYR A 74 -1.49 -9.45 -1.36
C TYR A 74 -2.89 -8.91 -1.63
N LEU A 75 -3.01 -7.75 -2.27
CA LEU A 75 -4.22 -7.32 -2.99
C LEU A 75 -4.24 -7.91 -4.39
#